data_AF-A0A1I1SVB6-F1
#
_entry.id   AF-A0A1I1SVB6-F1
#
_cell.length_a   1.000
_cell.length_b   1.000
_cell.length_c   1.000
_cell.angle_alpha   90.00
_cell.angle_beta   90.00
_cell.angle_gamma   90.00
#
_symmetry.space_group_name_H-M   'P 1'
#
loop_
_entity.id
_entity.type
_entity.pdbx_description
1 polymer ?
#
loop_
_entity_poly.entity_id
_entity_poly.type
_entity_poly.pdbx_seq_one_letter_code
_entity_poly.pdbx_strand_id
1 'polypeptide(L)'
;MAAEQSNHFTRDHEKQEREHSNESQNQHSSTTPGHKSQSDSKEEPANRKDKRGFASMDAQLQKQIASKGGRAAHAQGVAHEFNSTEAREAGRKGGVAVSRNRQHMAEIGKKGGEAAHNKRKKDTSL
;
A
#
# COMPACT_ATOMS: atom_id res chain seq x y z
N MET A 1 27.51 -2.38 -48.04
CA MET A 1 26.93 -1.23 -47.32
C MET A 1 26.47 -1.72 -45.98
N ALA A 2 27.07 -1.18 -44.92
CA ALA A 2 26.92 -1.59 -43.53
C ALA A 2 25.65 -1.02 -42.88
N ALA A 3 25.09 -1.74 -41.90
CA ALA A 3 24.49 -1.19 -40.68
C ALA A 3 24.03 -2.35 -39.78
N GLU A 4 24.92 -2.82 -38.90
CA GLU A 4 24.53 -3.54 -37.68
C GLU A 4 23.88 -2.53 -36.73
N GLN A 5 22.58 -2.68 -36.45
CA GLN A 5 21.95 -1.95 -35.35
C GLN A 5 22.06 -2.79 -34.09
N SER A 6 23.16 -2.56 -33.38
CA SER A 6 23.35 -2.94 -31.99
C SER A 6 22.28 -2.27 -31.11
N ASN A 7 21.34 -3.04 -30.56
CA ASN A 7 20.53 -2.60 -29.42
C ASN A 7 21.38 -2.66 -28.16
N HIS A 8 22.22 -1.62 -27.99
CA HIS A 8 23.08 -1.39 -26.85
C HIS A 8 22.20 -1.03 -25.63
N PHE A 9 21.92 -2.03 -24.79
CA PHE A 9 21.28 -1.90 -23.48
C PHE A 9 22.31 -1.35 -22.47
N THR A 10 22.65 -0.06 -22.57
CA THR A 10 23.33 0.63 -21.46
C THR A 10 22.35 1.33 -20.56
N ARG A 11 22.17 0.67 -19.43
CA ARG A 11 22.01 1.20 -18.09
C ARG A 11 22.84 2.47 -17.87
N ASP A 12 22.21 3.62 -18.03
CA ASP A 12 22.54 4.82 -17.26
C ASP A 12 21.39 5.06 -16.28
N HIS A 13 21.60 4.57 -15.06
CA HIS A 13 20.85 4.97 -13.88
C HIS A 13 21.26 6.40 -13.56
N GLU A 14 20.61 7.37 -14.20
CA GLU A 14 20.62 8.73 -13.68
C GLU A 14 19.74 8.75 -12.43
N LYS A 15 20.45 8.73 -11.30
CA LYS A 15 19.95 8.81 -9.95
C LYS A 15 19.30 10.18 -9.76
N GLN A 16 18.07 10.35 -10.23
CA GLN A 16 17.25 11.47 -9.82
C GLN A 16 16.89 11.26 -8.35
N GLU A 17 17.63 11.95 -7.50
CA GLU A 17 17.27 12.27 -6.13
C GLU A 17 15.93 13.00 -6.16
N ARG A 18 14.85 12.21 -6.12
CA ARG A 18 13.56 12.76 -5.68
C ARG A 18 13.66 12.95 -4.18
N GLU A 19 14.21 14.09 -3.82
CA GLU A 19 13.83 14.78 -2.60
C GLU A 19 12.31 14.88 -2.58
N HIS A 20 11.66 13.92 -1.93
CA HIS A 20 10.28 14.09 -1.48
C HIS A 20 10.33 14.85 -0.16
N SER A 21 10.72 16.13 -0.25
CA SER A 21 10.31 17.16 0.70
C SER A 21 8.80 17.35 0.54
N ASN A 22 8.03 16.38 1.01
CA ASN A 22 6.59 16.58 1.18
C ASN A 22 6.37 17.27 2.53
N GLU A 23 6.88 18.50 2.63
CA GLU A 23 6.50 19.47 3.63
C GLU A 23 5.11 20.02 3.25
N SER A 24 4.12 19.14 3.32
CA SER A 24 2.74 19.58 3.34
C SER A 24 2.46 19.98 4.79
N GLN A 25 2.67 21.27 5.02
CA GLN A 25 2.12 22.01 6.15
C GLN A 25 0.66 21.57 6.34
N ASN A 26 0.39 20.80 7.39
CA ASN A 26 -0.92 20.76 7.96
C ASN A 26 -0.78 21.00 9.45
N GLN A 27 -0.69 22.29 9.76
CA GLN A 27 -0.83 22.83 11.11
C GLN A 27 -2.27 22.58 11.56
N HIS A 28 -2.57 21.36 12.02
CA HIS A 28 -3.73 21.15 12.86
C HIS A 28 -3.33 21.49 14.28
N SER A 29 -3.75 22.69 14.66
CA SER A 29 -3.78 23.21 16.01
C SER A 29 -4.14 22.14 17.04
N SER A 30 -3.38 22.15 18.14
CA SER A 30 -3.69 21.46 19.38
C SER A 30 -4.99 22.02 19.97
N THR A 31 -6.12 21.51 19.51
CA THR A 31 -7.39 21.60 20.23
C THR A 31 -7.77 20.18 20.58
N THR A 32 -7.62 19.80 21.85
CA THR A 32 -8.29 18.65 22.44
C THR A 32 -9.80 18.89 22.37
N PRO A 33 -10.58 18.18 21.54
CA PRO A 33 -12.02 18.21 21.65
C PRO A 33 -12.38 17.14 22.66
N GLY A 34 -12.61 17.57 23.91
CA GLY A 34 -13.35 16.76 24.87
C GLY A 34 -14.77 16.54 24.34
N HIS A 35 -14.97 15.50 23.54
CA HIS A 35 -16.30 15.09 23.12
C HIS A 35 -17.02 14.47 24.32
N LYS A 36 -17.78 15.32 25.02
CA LYS A 36 -18.92 14.90 25.83
C LYS A 36 -19.97 14.34 24.86
N SER A 37 -19.93 13.04 24.61
CA SER A 37 -21.04 12.35 23.96
C SER A 37 -22.21 12.33 24.94
N GLN A 38 -23.23 13.10 24.60
CA GLN A 38 -24.52 13.12 25.27
C GLN A 38 -25.12 11.72 25.25
N SER A 39 -25.54 11.30 26.44
CA SER A 39 -26.28 10.10 26.75
C SER A 39 -27.71 10.19 26.21
N ASP A 40 -28.06 9.34 25.26
CA ASP A 40 -29.44 8.91 25.06
C ASP A 40 -29.57 7.49 25.62
N SER A 41 -30.28 7.37 26.73
CA SER A 41 -30.45 6.17 27.53
C SER A 41 -31.64 5.35 27.06
N LYS A 42 -31.36 4.12 26.61
CA LYS A 42 -32.25 2.97 26.82
C LYS A 42 -31.41 1.80 27.29
N GLU A 43 -31.64 1.36 28.52
CA GLU A 43 -30.93 0.27 29.16
C GLU A 43 -31.61 -1.07 28.89
N GLU A 44 -30.82 -2.06 28.52
CA GLU A 44 -31.04 -3.49 28.79
C GLU A 44 -29.67 -4.09 29.22
N PRO A 45 -29.61 -4.98 30.23
CA PRO A 45 -28.38 -5.36 30.90
C PRO A 45 -27.85 -6.71 30.38
N ALA A 46 -26.88 -6.66 29.48
CA ALA A 46 -26.08 -7.84 29.14
C ALA A 46 -24.62 -7.44 28.89
N ASN A 47 -23.81 -7.64 29.93
CA ASN A 47 -22.36 -7.84 29.85
C ASN A 47 -21.65 -6.93 28.83
N ARG A 48 -21.66 -5.62 29.11
CA ARG A 48 -20.91 -4.64 28.32
C ARG A 48 -19.43 -4.89 28.57
N LYS A 49 -18.83 -5.79 27.80
CA LYS A 49 -17.37 -5.79 27.58
C LYS A 49 -17.05 -4.38 27.13
N ASP A 50 -16.50 -3.58 28.04
CA ASP A 50 -16.18 -2.19 27.79
C ASP A 50 -15.43 -2.12 26.47
N LYS A 51 -15.92 -1.29 25.53
CA LYS A 51 -15.34 -1.04 24.22
C LYS A 51 -13.97 -0.39 24.39
N ARG A 52 -13.00 -1.17 24.85
CA ARG A 52 -11.63 -0.78 25.18
C ARG A 52 -10.71 -1.29 24.08
N GLY A 53 -9.61 -0.57 23.90
CA GLY A 53 -8.55 -0.96 22.99
C GLY A 53 -8.69 -0.40 21.58
N PHE A 54 -7.68 -0.71 20.78
CA PHE A 54 -7.41 -0.08 19.50
C PHE A 54 -8.54 -0.24 18.47
N ALA A 55 -9.27 -1.36 18.52
CA ALA A 55 -10.39 -1.65 17.62
C ALA A 55 -11.68 -0.89 17.97
N SER A 56 -11.78 -0.32 19.18
CA SER A 56 -12.95 0.46 19.62
C SER A 56 -12.78 1.97 19.38
N MET A 57 -11.61 2.41 18.90
CA MET A 57 -11.31 3.81 18.60
C MET A 57 -11.93 4.25 17.27
N ASP A 58 -11.95 5.56 17.02
CA ASP A 58 -12.26 6.09 15.69
C ASP A 58 -11.23 5.61 14.65
N ALA A 59 -11.70 5.32 13.43
CA ALA A 59 -10.86 4.75 12.37
C ALA A 59 -9.74 5.68 11.91
N GLN A 60 -9.97 7.01 11.89
CA GLN A 60 -8.92 7.96 11.54
C GLN A 60 -7.85 8.00 12.62
N LEU A 61 -8.27 8.03 13.88
CA LEU A 61 -7.34 8.00 15.01
C LEU A 61 -6.54 6.68 15.03
N GLN A 62 -7.18 5.55 14.82
CA GLN A 62 -6.53 4.23 14.74
C GLN A 62 -5.45 4.21 13.64
N LYS A 63 -5.79 4.71 12.44
CA LYS A 63 -4.85 4.83 11.32
C LYS A 63 -3.69 5.75 11.64
N GLN A 64 -3.95 6.89 12.28
CA GLN A 64 -2.90 7.83 12.67
C GLN A 64 -1.94 7.21 13.68
N ILE A 65 -2.45 6.53 14.70
CA ILE A 65 -1.60 5.88 15.71
C ILE A 65 -0.82 4.73 15.07
N ALA A 66 -1.45 3.89 14.25
CA ALA A 66 -0.76 2.83 13.51
C ALA A 66 0.35 3.39 12.60
N SER A 67 0.07 4.48 11.89
CA SER A 67 1.05 5.15 11.02
C SER A 67 2.22 5.73 11.82
N LYS A 68 1.95 6.39 12.95
CA LYS A 68 3.00 6.90 13.85
C LYS A 68 3.83 5.77 14.45
N GLY A 69 3.19 4.68 14.88
CA GLY A 69 3.87 3.51 15.44
C GLY A 69 4.79 2.83 14.44
N GLY A 70 4.34 2.65 13.19
CA GLY A 70 5.17 2.10 12.12
C GLY A 70 6.41 2.96 11.83
N ARG A 71 6.23 4.29 11.70
CA ARG A 71 7.36 5.21 11.52
C ARG A 71 8.33 5.19 12.70
N ALA A 72 7.80 5.17 13.92
CA ALA A 72 8.64 5.10 15.13
C ALA A 72 9.45 3.81 15.19
N ALA A 73 8.86 2.66 14.87
CA ALA A 73 9.57 1.38 14.88
C ALA A 73 10.73 1.33 13.87
N HIS A 74 10.55 1.89 12.68
CA HIS A 74 11.62 2.07 11.69
C HIS A 74 12.68 3.05 12.18
N ALA A 75 12.29 4.21 12.70
CA ALA A 75 13.23 5.21 13.23
C ALA A 75 14.05 4.68 14.42
N GLN A 76 13.47 3.80 15.25
CA GLN A 76 14.14 3.16 16.38
C GLN A 76 14.97 1.93 15.98
N GLY A 77 14.92 1.49 14.72
CA GLY A 77 15.64 0.30 14.26
C GLY A 77 15.13 -1.03 14.85
N VAL A 78 13.92 -1.02 15.44
CA VAL A 78 13.26 -2.24 15.94
C VAL A 78 12.54 -2.97 14.80
N ALA A 79 12.12 -2.24 13.77
CA ALA A 79 11.55 -2.83 12.58
C ALA A 79 12.62 -3.48 11.69
N HIS A 80 12.20 -4.48 10.94
CA HIS A 80 13.03 -5.12 9.93
C HIS A 80 13.17 -4.21 8.70
N GLU A 81 14.40 -3.94 8.29
CA GLU A 81 14.72 -3.14 7.11
C GLU A 81 14.82 -4.05 5.88
N PHE A 82 13.87 -3.89 4.96
CA PHE A 82 13.89 -4.64 3.70
C PHE A 82 14.98 -4.09 2.78
N ASN A 83 16.08 -4.83 2.68
CA ASN A 83 17.08 -4.57 1.67
C ASN A 83 16.57 -5.01 0.27
N SER A 84 17.12 -4.41 -0.79
CA SER A 84 16.70 -4.67 -2.16
C SER A 84 16.86 -6.14 -2.58
N THR A 85 17.92 -6.79 -2.10
CA THR A 85 18.21 -8.21 -2.35
C THR A 85 17.12 -9.11 -1.79
N GLU A 86 16.72 -8.89 -0.54
CA GLU A 86 15.70 -9.67 0.15
C GLU A 86 14.31 -9.44 -0.44
N ALA A 87 13.98 -8.18 -0.76
CA ALA A 87 12.74 -7.89 -1.47
C ALA A 87 12.65 -8.66 -2.79
N ARG A 88 13.78 -8.77 -3.51
CA ARG A 88 13.86 -9.55 -4.75
C ARG A 88 13.73 -11.05 -4.49
N GLU A 89 14.35 -11.57 -3.45
CA GLU A 89 14.26 -12.99 -3.10
C GLU A 89 12.84 -13.38 -2.66
N ALA A 90 12.20 -12.56 -1.83
CA ALA A 90 10.82 -12.71 -1.42
C ALA A 90 9.89 -12.66 -2.63
N GLY A 91 10.08 -11.69 -3.54
CA GLY A 91 9.35 -11.60 -4.79
C GLY A 91 9.54 -12.83 -5.69
N ARG A 92 10.78 -13.32 -5.82
CA ARG A 92 11.08 -14.56 -6.55
C ARG A 92 10.37 -15.76 -5.93
N LYS A 93 10.42 -15.91 -4.60
CA LYS A 93 9.78 -17.02 -3.89
C LYS A 93 8.26 -17.00 -4.07
N GLY A 94 7.64 -15.83 -3.94
CA GLY A 94 6.21 -15.64 -4.19
C GLY A 94 5.84 -15.93 -5.65
N GLY A 95 6.63 -15.42 -6.60
CA GLY A 95 6.44 -15.69 -8.03
C GLY A 95 6.50 -17.18 -8.35
N VAL A 96 7.50 -17.90 -7.84
CA VAL A 96 7.63 -19.36 -8.01
C VAL A 96 6.45 -20.11 -7.40
N ALA A 97 5.97 -19.68 -6.23
CA ALA A 97 4.82 -20.31 -5.58
C ALA A 97 3.53 -20.16 -6.43
N VAL A 98 3.29 -18.95 -6.95
CA VAL A 98 2.12 -18.62 -7.75
C VAL A 98 2.20 -19.25 -9.15
N SER A 99 3.40 -19.34 -9.75
CA SER A 99 3.58 -19.83 -11.12
C SER A 99 3.51 -21.35 -11.27
N ARG A 100 3.27 -22.12 -10.20
CA ARG A 100 3.20 -23.60 -10.27
C ARG A 100 2.10 -24.10 -11.19
N ASN A 101 0.93 -23.45 -11.17
CA ASN A 101 -0.18 -23.80 -12.06
C ASN A 101 -0.15 -22.92 -13.31
N ARG A 102 0.59 -23.37 -14.32
CA ARG A 102 0.76 -22.64 -15.58
C ARG A 102 -0.56 -22.44 -16.34
N GLN A 103 -1.46 -23.43 -16.33
CA GLN A 103 -2.75 -23.34 -17.01
C GLN A 103 -3.62 -22.23 -16.39
N HIS A 104 -3.74 -22.22 -15.06
CA HIS A 104 -4.46 -21.19 -14.34
C HIS A 104 -3.85 -19.78 -14.57
N MET A 105 -2.52 -19.66 -14.56
CA MET A 105 -1.86 -18.38 -14.85
C MET A 105 -2.12 -17.90 -16.28
N ALA A 106 -2.15 -18.80 -17.26
CA ALA A 106 -2.46 -18.48 -18.64
C ALA A 106 -3.92 -18.01 -18.78
N GLU A 107 -4.87 -18.63 -18.08
CA GLU A 107 -6.27 -18.20 -18.06
C GLU A 107 -6.45 -16.81 -17.45
N ILE A 108 -5.77 -16.52 -16.32
CA ILE A 108 -5.77 -15.18 -15.71
C ILE A 108 -5.19 -14.15 -16.69
N GLY A 109 -4.04 -14.47 -17.30
CA GLY A 109 -3.41 -13.60 -18.29
C GLY A 109 -4.31 -13.31 -19.49
N LYS A 110 -4.97 -14.35 -20.02
CA LYS A 110 -5.94 -14.21 -21.13
C LYS A 110 -7.09 -13.29 -20.76
N LYS A 111 -7.75 -13.50 -19.61
CA LYS A 111 -8.85 -12.65 -19.13
C LYS A 111 -8.40 -11.20 -18.93
N GLY A 112 -7.20 -10.98 -18.38
CA GLY A 112 -6.62 -9.64 -18.22
C GLY A 112 -6.38 -8.94 -19.56
N GLY A 113 -5.86 -9.66 -20.56
CA GLY A 113 -5.65 -9.14 -21.92
C GLY A 113 -6.96 -8.79 -22.63
N GLU A 114 -7.97 -9.66 -22.53
CA GLU A 114 -9.30 -9.42 -23.11
C GLU A 114 -9.99 -8.19 -22.49
N ALA A 115 -9.90 -8.03 -21.16
CA ALA A 115 -10.45 -6.86 -20.47
C ALA A 115 -9.77 -5.55 -20.90
N ALA A 116 -8.44 -5.56 -21.01
CA ALA A 116 -7.67 -4.41 -21.48
C ALA A 116 -8.00 -4.05 -22.94
N HIS A 117 -8.13 -5.06 -23.81
CA HIS A 117 -8.50 -4.87 -25.21
C HIS A 117 -9.90 -4.28 -25.37
N ASN A 118 -10.89 -4.82 -24.65
CA ASN A 118 -12.28 -4.36 -24.72
C ASN A 118 -12.44 -2.92 -24.19
N LYS A 119 -11.68 -2.53 -23.16
CA LYS A 119 -11.63 -1.14 -22.68
C LYS A 119 -11.13 -0.19 -23.77
N ARG A 120 -10.00 -0.52 -24.41
CA ARG A 120 -9.44 0.30 -25.51
C ARG A 120 -10.43 0.44 -26.66
N LYS A 121 -11.11 -0.65 -27.03
CA LYS A 121 -12.12 -0.64 -28.11
C LYS A 121 -13.29 0.30 -27.80
N LYS A 122 -13.70 0.37 -26.53
CA LYS A 122 -14.75 1.28 -26.05
C LYS A 122 -14.29 2.74 -26.06
N ASP A 123 -13.05 3.00 -25.66
CA ASP A 123 -12.47 4.35 -25.65
C ASP A 123 -12.27 4.91 -27.08
N THR A 124 -11.98 4.05 -28.07
CA THR A 124 -11.85 4.42 -29.48
C THR A 124 -13.18 4.48 -30.25
N SER A 125 -14.30 4.13 -29.60
CA SER A 125 -15.64 4.06 -30.19
C SER A 125 -16.53 5.27 -29.79
N LEU A 126 -15.92 6.32 -29.23
CA LEU A 126 -16.52 7.62 -28.89
C LEU A 126 -16.02 8.68 -29.88
#